data_AF-A0A1H4AT08-F1
#
_entry.id   AF-A0A1H4AT08-F1
#
_cell.length_a   1.000
_cell.length_b   1.000
_cell.length_c   1.000
_cell.angle_alpha   90.00
_cell.angle_beta   90.00
_cell.angle_gamma   90.00
#
_symmetry.space_group_name_H-M   'P 1'
#
loop_
_entity.id
_entity.type
_entity.pdbx_description
1 polymer ?
#
loop_
_entity_poly.entity_id
_entity_poly.type
_entity_poly.pdbx_seq_one_letter_code
_entity_poly.pdbx_strand_id
1 'polypeptide(L)'
;MDFNSNYQALIHRPRVSFMISEYVWKYIYEKYLLKLRLMSEEKYNYHIFLSFNKYNPDIHKFMFNSAYNHEKCFFWPEPKFRTVNVMDKWLTISLTAECIDENIIPALYASLVYDMFCSLLIILYKKVKKEELDNLKAGLDYEYINSFPFPAPFEEQKYLTDDGVISMTHDSGKKRITKLLNVKEEYLKHWGG
;
A
#
# COMPACT_ATOMS: atom_id res chain seq x y z
N MET A 1 7.19 9.49 21.26
CA MET A 1 6.42 8.94 20.13
C MET A 1 5.25 9.89 19.96
N ASP A 2 5.27 10.69 18.89
CA ASP A 2 4.46 11.90 18.82
C ASP A 2 2.98 11.56 18.59
N PHE A 3 2.13 12.18 19.41
CA PHE A 3 0.72 11.87 19.63
C PHE A 3 -0.22 12.06 18.42
N ASN A 4 0.36 12.44 17.28
CA ASN A 4 -0.33 12.83 16.05
C ASN A 4 -0.22 11.75 14.95
N SER A 5 0.75 10.83 14.98
CA SER A 5 1.12 10.04 13.78
C SER A 5 0.00 9.17 13.20
N ASN A 6 -0.76 8.46 14.04
CA ASN A 6 -1.81 7.55 13.56
C ASN A 6 -3.05 8.31 13.06
N TYR A 7 -3.38 9.44 13.70
CA TYR A 7 -4.46 10.30 13.25
C TYR A 7 -4.07 11.01 11.94
N GLN A 8 -2.83 11.50 11.83
CA GLN A 8 -2.29 12.05 10.59
C GLN A 8 -2.29 11.00 9.47
N ALA A 9 -1.88 9.76 9.76
CA ALA A 9 -1.94 8.67 8.80
C ALA A 9 -3.37 8.37 8.33
N LEU A 10 -4.39 8.50 9.20
CA LEU A 10 -5.79 8.34 8.82
C LEU A 10 -6.25 9.44 7.85
N ILE A 11 -5.98 10.71 8.16
CA ILE A 11 -6.50 11.83 7.36
C ILE A 11 -5.71 12.06 6.07
N HIS A 12 -4.42 11.71 6.04
CA HIS A 12 -3.52 11.86 4.89
C HIS A 12 -3.32 10.57 4.09
N ARG A 13 -4.11 9.52 4.32
CA ARG A 13 -4.05 8.29 3.51
C ARG A 13 -4.55 8.54 2.08
N PRO A 14 -4.04 7.82 1.08
CA PRO A 14 -4.63 7.83 -0.26
C PRO A 14 -6.14 7.58 -0.25
N ARG A 15 -6.90 8.47 -0.90
CA ARG A 15 -8.37 8.38 -0.97
C ARG A 15 -8.82 7.82 -2.32
N VAL A 16 -8.26 6.67 -2.68
CA VAL A 16 -8.49 5.99 -3.96
C VAL A 16 -9.24 4.67 -3.72
N SER A 17 -9.89 4.14 -4.76
CA SER A 17 -10.60 2.86 -4.62
C SER A 17 -9.61 1.70 -4.47
N PHE A 18 -9.89 0.79 -3.53
CA PHE A 18 -9.12 -0.45 -3.33
C PHE A 18 -9.11 -1.33 -4.59
N MET A 19 -10.12 -1.18 -5.45
CA MET A 19 -10.25 -1.89 -6.73
C MET A 19 -9.10 -1.60 -7.69
N ILE A 20 -8.42 -0.46 -7.54
CA ILE A 20 -7.23 -0.14 -8.35
C ILE A 20 -6.08 -1.09 -8.02
N SER A 21 -5.83 -1.36 -6.73
CA SER A 21 -4.79 -2.30 -6.31
C SER A 21 -5.11 -3.73 -6.75
N GLU A 22 -6.39 -4.14 -6.64
CA GLU A 22 -6.88 -5.43 -7.14
C GLU A 22 -6.68 -5.57 -8.65
N TYR A 23 -7.02 -4.53 -9.40
CA TYR A 23 -6.81 -4.48 -10.85
C TYR A 23 -5.33 -4.63 -11.22
N VAL A 24 -4.46 -3.84 -10.58
CA VAL A 24 -3.02 -3.88 -10.84
C VAL A 24 -2.45 -5.27 -10.54
N TRP A 25 -2.82 -5.87 -9.40
CA TRP A 25 -2.40 -7.22 -9.05
C TRP A 25 -2.87 -8.25 -10.08
N LYS A 26 -4.16 -8.23 -10.43
CA LYS A 26 -4.75 -9.13 -11.42
C LYS A 26 -4.06 -9.02 -12.78
N TYR A 27 -3.80 -7.79 -13.23
CA TYR A 27 -3.11 -7.52 -14.47
C TYR A 27 -1.71 -8.16 -14.51
N ILE A 28 -0.90 -7.94 -13.47
CA ILE A 28 0.44 -8.56 -13.36
C ILE A 28 0.33 -10.08 -13.30
N TYR A 29 -0.61 -10.60 -12.51
CA TYR A 29 -0.80 -12.04 -12.33
C TYR A 29 -1.11 -12.73 -13.66
N GLU A 30 -2.14 -12.27 -14.38
CA GLU A 30 -2.61 -12.88 -15.63
C GLU A 30 -1.60 -12.72 -16.77
N LYS A 31 -1.00 -11.52 -16.90
CA LYS A 31 -0.14 -11.23 -18.04
C LYS A 31 1.29 -11.75 -17.87
N TYR A 32 1.74 -11.96 -16.64
CA TYR A 32 3.13 -12.30 -16.33
C TYR A 32 3.28 -13.56 -15.47
N LEU A 33 2.75 -13.56 -14.24
CA LEU A 33 3.04 -14.62 -13.26
C LEU A 33 2.50 -15.99 -13.68
N LEU A 34 1.29 -16.02 -14.26
CA LEU A 34 0.65 -17.26 -14.70
C LEU A 34 1.48 -17.99 -15.76
N LYS A 35 2.04 -17.26 -16.73
CA LYS A 35 2.92 -17.82 -17.78
C LYS A 35 4.18 -18.44 -17.20
N LEU A 36 4.68 -17.86 -16.10
CA LEU A 36 5.85 -18.36 -15.39
C LEU A 36 5.51 -19.44 -14.35
N ARG A 37 4.22 -19.79 -14.16
CA ARG A 37 3.75 -20.69 -13.08
C ARG A 37 4.24 -20.22 -11.71
N LEU A 38 4.15 -18.91 -11.46
CA LEU A 38 4.46 -18.30 -10.17
C LEU A 38 3.17 -18.05 -9.40
N MET A 39 3.18 -18.35 -8.10
CA MET A 39 2.03 -18.15 -7.21
C MET A 39 0.75 -18.81 -7.74
N SER A 40 0.89 -19.92 -8.46
CA SER A 40 -0.20 -20.68 -9.09
C SER A 40 -0.53 -21.97 -8.31
N GLU A 41 0.01 -22.14 -7.12
CA GLU A 41 -0.26 -23.31 -6.27
C GLU A 41 -1.62 -23.15 -5.59
N GLU A 42 -2.61 -23.94 -6.00
CA GLU A 42 -4.00 -23.88 -5.48
C GLU A 42 -4.11 -24.11 -3.97
N LYS A 43 -3.12 -24.76 -3.35
CA LYS A 43 -3.09 -25.03 -1.92
C LYS A 43 -2.72 -23.82 -1.05
N TYR A 44 -2.23 -22.73 -1.66
CA TYR A 44 -1.78 -21.55 -0.91
C TYR A 44 -2.64 -20.33 -1.20
N ASN A 45 -2.98 -19.63 -0.12
CA ASN A 45 -3.59 -18.31 -0.19
C ASN A 45 -2.49 -17.27 0.06
N TYR A 46 -2.24 -16.42 -0.94
CA TYR A 46 -1.24 -15.37 -0.83
C TYR A 46 -1.90 -14.06 -0.42
N HIS A 47 -1.42 -13.47 0.66
CA HIS A 47 -1.86 -12.19 1.19
C HIS A 47 -0.69 -11.21 1.09
N ILE A 48 -0.83 -10.18 0.26
CA ILE A 48 0.17 -9.12 0.11
C ILE A 48 -0.42 -7.83 0.66
N PHE A 49 0.18 -7.32 1.73
CA PHE A 49 -0.22 -6.07 2.36
C PHE A 49 0.59 -4.91 1.79
N LEU A 50 -0.09 -3.84 1.39
CA LEU A 50 0.53 -2.60 0.92
C LEU A 50 0.54 -1.59 2.07
N SER A 51 1.72 -1.11 2.43
CA SER A 51 1.92 -0.06 3.42
C SER A 51 2.41 1.20 2.75
N PHE A 52 1.85 2.35 3.14
CA PHE A 52 2.09 3.64 2.52
C PHE A 52 2.57 4.64 3.56
N ASN A 53 3.72 5.26 3.31
CA ASN A 53 4.35 6.23 4.19
C ASN A 53 4.70 7.50 3.41
N LYS A 54 4.46 8.66 4.00
CA LYS A 54 4.89 9.93 3.42
C LYS A 54 6.38 10.12 3.64
N TYR A 55 7.11 10.45 2.57
CA TYR A 55 8.54 10.73 2.67
C TYR A 55 8.80 11.95 3.56
N ASN A 56 9.84 11.86 4.37
CA ASN A 56 10.26 12.91 5.30
C ASN A 56 11.78 12.80 5.47
N PRO A 57 12.57 13.75 4.94
CA PRO A 57 14.04 13.65 4.92
C PRO A 57 14.68 13.58 6.32
N ASP A 58 14.02 14.11 7.35
CA ASP A 58 14.55 14.10 8.72
C ASP A 58 14.49 12.70 9.36
N ILE A 59 13.50 11.91 8.95
CA ILE A 59 13.27 10.54 9.45
C ILE A 59 13.94 9.52 8.51
N HIS A 60 13.84 9.78 7.21
CA HIS A 60 14.14 8.84 6.15
C HIS A 60 15.56 9.01 5.60
N LYS A 61 16.55 8.83 6.49
CA LYS A 61 17.98 8.98 6.18
C LYS A 61 18.61 7.76 5.50
N PHE A 62 18.05 6.58 5.74
CA PHE A 62 18.52 5.32 5.16
C PHE A 62 17.33 4.58 4.56
N MET A 63 17.52 4.11 3.33
CA MET A 63 16.47 3.44 2.56
C MET A 63 16.95 2.10 2.03
N PHE A 64 16.05 1.12 2.04
CA PHE A 64 16.30 -0.18 1.43
C PHE A 64 16.58 0.02 -0.07
N ASN A 65 17.62 -0.65 -0.58
CA ASN A 65 17.99 -0.53 -1.99
C ASN A 65 17.13 -1.47 -2.84
N SER A 66 16.17 -0.92 -3.58
CA SER A 66 15.32 -1.64 -4.53
C SER A 66 15.59 -1.14 -5.95
N ALA A 67 15.47 -2.04 -6.93
CA ALA A 67 15.63 -1.74 -8.35
C ALA A 67 14.58 -0.76 -8.90
N TYR A 68 13.50 -0.49 -8.16
CA TYR A 68 12.45 0.46 -8.52
C TYR A 68 12.57 1.79 -7.77
N ASN A 69 13.53 1.95 -6.87
CA ASN A 69 13.71 3.23 -6.18
C ASN A 69 14.03 4.35 -7.17
N HIS A 70 13.47 5.53 -6.90
CA HIS A 70 13.81 6.76 -7.58
C HIS A 70 13.72 7.94 -6.60
N GLU A 71 13.94 9.16 -7.08
CA GLU A 71 13.99 10.34 -6.23
C GLU A 71 12.74 10.43 -5.32
N LYS A 72 12.99 10.44 -4.00
CA LYS A 72 11.98 10.51 -2.93
C LYS A 72 10.88 9.44 -3.03
N CYS A 73 11.18 8.27 -3.60
CA CYS A 73 10.27 7.15 -3.71
C CYS A 73 11.04 5.84 -3.48
N PHE A 74 10.72 5.18 -2.38
CA PHE A 74 11.49 4.04 -1.88
C PHE A 74 10.58 2.86 -1.61
N PHE A 75 10.95 1.70 -2.17
CA PHE A 75 10.19 0.46 -2.08
C PHE A 75 10.93 -0.52 -1.16
N TRP A 76 10.21 -1.03 -0.17
CA TRP A 76 10.72 -1.99 0.79
C TRP A 76 9.81 -3.23 0.86
N PRO A 77 10.01 -4.20 -0.04
CA PRO A 77 9.38 -5.50 0.06
C PRO A 77 10.10 -6.38 1.09
N GLU A 78 9.35 -7.22 1.79
CA GLU A 78 9.97 -8.28 2.58
C GLU A 78 10.60 -9.35 1.66
N PRO A 79 11.72 -9.98 2.07
CA PRO A 79 12.47 -10.87 1.20
C PRO A 79 11.84 -12.25 0.98
N LYS A 80 10.79 -12.60 1.74
CA LYS A 80 10.12 -13.91 1.66
C LYS A 80 8.74 -13.87 2.30
N PHE A 81 7.83 -14.70 1.81
CA PHE A 81 6.55 -14.93 2.47
C PHE A 81 6.73 -15.58 3.85
N ARG A 82 5.99 -15.06 4.83
CA ARG A 82 5.77 -15.72 6.12
C ARG A 82 4.63 -16.72 5.99
N THR A 83 4.84 -17.94 6.48
CA THR A 83 3.75 -18.93 6.56
C THR A 83 3.04 -18.73 7.90
N VAL A 84 1.76 -18.35 7.86
CA VAL A 84 0.98 -18.05 9.07
C VAL A 84 0.23 -19.29 9.55
N ASN A 85 -0.30 -20.06 8.61
CA ASN A 85 -0.83 -21.40 8.84
C ASN A 85 -0.48 -22.29 7.63
N VAL A 86 -1.06 -23.48 7.55
CA VAL A 86 -0.73 -24.47 6.50
C VAL A 86 -0.92 -23.91 5.07
N MET A 87 -1.92 -23.04 4.87
CA MET A 87 -2.30 -22.54 3.54
C MET A 87 -1.95 -21.06 3.33
N ASP A 88 -1.93 -20.25 4.38
CA ASP A 88 -1.76 -18.80 4.26
C ASP A 88 -0.29 -18.34 4.24
N LYS A 89 0.05 -17.58 3.19
CA LYS A 89 1.36 -16.96 2.95
C LYS A 89 1.20 -15.45 2.98
N TRP A 90 1.79 -14.80 3.97
CA TRP A 90 1.65 -13.36 4.19
C TRP A 90 2.95 -12.63 3.90
N LEU A 91 2.84 -11.43 3.35
CA LEU A 91 3.97 -10.57 3.10
C LEU A 91 3.53 -9.10 3.07
N THR A 92 4.40 -8.20 3.53
CA THR A 92 4.19 -6.75 3.42
C THR A 92 5.16 -6.12 2.42
N ILE A 93 4.68 -5.17 1.63
CA ILE A 93 5.50 -4.25 0.85
C ILE A 93 5.23 -2.83 1.38
N SER A 94 6.27 -2.12 1.77
CA SER A 94 6.16 -0.72 2.19
C SER A 94 6.66 0.21 1.10
N LEU A 95 5.89 1.27 0.85
CA LEU A 95 6.26 2.39 -0.01
C LEU A 95 6.45 3.63 0.86
N THR A 96 7.57 4.31 0.70
CA THR A 96 7.79 5.65 1.24
C THR A 96 7.96 6.62 0.08
N ALA A 97 7.00 7.52 -0.12
CA ALA A 97 7.07 8.49 -1.22
C ALA A 97 6.57 9.89 -0.84
N GLU A 98 7.11 10.93 -1.47
CA GLU A 98 6.66 12.32 -1.27
C GLU A 98 5.23 12.56 -1.81
N CYS A 99 4.89 11.90 -2.91
CA CYS A 99 3.61 12.03 -3.61
C CYS A 99 2.47 11.19 -3.03
N ILE A 100 2.70 10.46 -1.94
CA ILE A 100 1.68 9.65 -1.27
C ILE A 100 1.01 10.50 -0.20
N ASP A 101 -0.22 10.91 -0.50
CA ASP A 101 -1.10 11.65 0.41
C ASP A 101 -2.57 11.50 0.01
N GLU A 102 -3.46 12.24 0.66
CA GLU A 102 -4.91 12.21 0.45
C GLU A 102 -5.37 12.70 -0.94
N ASN A 103 -4.48 13.30 -1.72
CA ASN A 103 -4.78 13.89 -3.02
C ASN A 103 -4.07 13.18 -4.17
N ILE A 104 -3.39 12.06 -3.92
CA ILE A 104 -2.77 11.25 -4.98
C ILE A 104 -3.82 10.81 -6.00
N ILE A 105 -3.59 11.16 -7.27
CA ILE A 105 -4.51 10.78 -8.35
C ILE A 105 -4.48 9.27 -8.61
N PRO A 106 -5.62 8.66 -9.02
CA PRO A 106 -5.74 7.23 -9.27
C PRO A 106 -4.64 6.64 -10.17
N ALA A 107 -4.32 7.31 -11.29
CA ALA A 107 -3.27 6.87 -12.21
C ALA A 107 -1.87 6.79 -11.58
N LEU A 108 -1.50 7.78 -10.76
CA LEU A 108 -0.20 7.80 -10.07
C LEU A 108 -0.16 6.74 -8.98
N TYR A 109 -1.24 6.58 -8.21
CA TYR A 109 -1.37 5.51 -7.22
C TYR A 109 -1.20 4.13 -7.87
N ALA A 110 -1.92 3.87 -8.97
CA ALA A 110 -1.82 2.60 -9.71
C ALA A 110 -0.40 2.32 -10.19
N SER A 111 0.28 3.36 -10.72
CA SER A 111 1.67 3.29 -11.17
C SER A 111 2.62 2.90 -10.02
N LEU A 112 2.44 3.48 -8.84
CA LEU A 112 3.26 3.17 -7.66
C LEU A 112 2.96 1.78 -7.10
N VAL A 113 1.69 1.37 -7.04
CA VAL A 113 1.30 0.02 -6.61
C VAL A 113 1.86 -1.04 -7.57
N TYR A 114 1.88 -0.75 -8.88
CA TYR A 114 2.53 -1.62 -9.86
C TYR A 114 4.02 -1.80 -9.54
N ASP A 115 4.72 -0.70 -9.25
CA ASP A 115 6.14 -0.73 -8.90
C ASP A 115 6.39 -1.41 -7.55
N MET A 116 5.47 -1.30 -6.58
CA MET A 116 5.51 -2.05 -5.32
C MET A 116 5.52 -3.56 -5.62
N PHE A 117 4.56 -4.06 -6.38
CA PHE A 117 4.51 -5.48 -6.73
C PHE A 117 5.73 -5.91 -7.54
N CYS A 118 6.19 -5.09 -8.49
CA CYS A 118 7.37 -5.42 -9.28
C CYS A 118 8.65 -5.49 -8.43
N SER A 119 8.82 -4.56 -7.48
CA SER A 119 9.93 -4.59 -6.53
C SER A 119 9.94 -5.88 -5.70
N LEU A 120 8.77 -6.34 -5.27
CA LEU A 120 8.60 -7.60 -4.56
C LEU A 120 8.98 -8.79 -5.45
N LEU A 121 8.42 -8.87 -6.65
CA LEU A 121 8.55 -10.04 -7.52
C LEU A 121 10.00 -10.29 -7.95
N ILE A 122 10.78 -9.23 -8.20
CA ILE A 122 12.21 -9.35 -8.50
C ILE A 122 12.98 -9.97 -7.33
N ILE A 123 12.63 -9.61 -6.09
CA ILE A 123 13.29 -10.15 -4.89
C ILE A 123 12.88 -11.60 -4.64
N LEU A 124 11.60 -11.93 -4.83
CA LEU A 124 11.11 -13.29 -4.58
C LEU A 124 11.57 -14.30 -5.63
N TYR A 125 11.67 -13.90 -6.89
CA TYR A 125 11.78 -14.84 -8.01
C TYR A 125 12.90 -14.48 -8.98
N LYS A 126 13.98 -15.27 -8.96
CA LYS A 126 15.13 -15.11 -9.86
C LYS A 126 14.80 -15.10 -11.37
N LYS A 127 13.69 -15.71 -11.78
CA LYS A 127 13.26 -15.76 -13.19
C LYS A 127 12.48 -14.52 -13.65
N VAL A 128 12.09 -13.65 -12.71
CA VAL A 128 11.42 -12.39 -13.01
C VAL A 128 12.47 -11.36 -13.42
N LYS A 129 12.23 -10.67 -14.53
CA LYS A 129 13.13 -9.64 -15.05
C LYS A 129 12.49 -8.27 -15.01
N LYS A 130 13.27 -7.27 -14.59
CA LYS A 130 12.82 -5.88 -14.51
C LYS A 130 12.33 -5.37 -15.87
N GLU A 131 13.10 -5.57 -16.93
CA GLU A 131 12.79 -5.09 -18.28
C GLU A 131 11.44 -5.62 -18.80
N GLU A 132 11.11 -6.88 -18.50
CA GLU A 132 9.84 -7.48 -18.91
C GLU A 132 8.65 -6.85 -18.15
N LEU A 133 8.83 -6.56 -16.87
CA LEU A 133 7.84 -5.86 -16.04
C LEU A 133 7.69 -4.38 -16.43
N ASP A 134 8.78 -3.68 -16.73
CA ASP A 134 8.76 -2.30 -17.18
C ASP A 134 7.97 -2.17 -18.50
N ASN A 135 8.23 -3.07 -19.47
CA ASN A 135 7.51 -3.11 -20.74
C ASN A 135 6.02 -3.42 -20.55
N LEU A 136 5.69 -4.31 -19.59
CA LEU A 136 4.32 -4.67 -19.30
C LEU A 136 3.51 -3.52 -18.68
N LYS A 137 4.17 -2.59 -17.96
CA LYS A 137 3.51 -1.46 -17.29
C LYS A 137 2.73 -0.56 -18.25
N ALA A 138 3.23 -0.40 -19.48
CA ALA A 138 2.59 0.44 -20.51
C ALA A 138 1.20 -0.07 -20.93
N GLY A 139 0.86 -1.34 -20.66
CA GLY A 139 -0.44 -1.93 -20.97
C GLY A 139 -1.48 -1.80 -19.86
N LEU A 140 -1.20 -1.06 -18.78
CA LEU A 140 -2.22 -0.73 -17.77
C LEU A 140 -3.34 0.10 -18.41
N ASP A 141 -4.58 -0.28 -18.11
CA ASP A 141 -5.78 0.42 -18.57
C ASP A 141 -6.05 1.63 -17.68
N TYR A 142 -5.45 2.76 -18.05
CA TYR A 142 -5.63 4.01 -17.33
C TYR A 142 -7.04 4.59 -17.47
N GLU A 143 -7.80 4.23 -18.51
CA GLU A 143 -9.21 4.64 -18.61
C GLU A 143 -10.04 3.93 -17.54
N TYR A 144 -9.85 2.62 -17.37
CA TYR A 144 -10.48 1.86 -16.30
C TYR A 144 -10.03 2.34 -14.91
N ILE A 145 -8.73 2.56 -14.69
CA ILE A 145 -8.20 3.08 -13.40
C ILE A 145 -8.83 4.43 -13.05
N ASN A 146 -8.97 5.34 -14.03
CA ASN A 146 -9.53 6.66 -13.80
C ASN A 146 -11.07 6.69 -13.80
N SER A 147 -11.74 5.57 -14.11
CA SER A 147 -13.20 5.47 -14.06
C SER A 147 -13.74 5.40 -12.63
N PHE A 148 -12.89 5.04 -11.65
CA PHE A 148 -13.28 5.00 -10.24
C PHE A 148 -13.49 6.42 -9.67
N PRO A 149 -14.47 6.60 -8.76
CA PRO A 149 -14.66 7.88 -8.08
C PRO A 149 -13.40 8.36 -7.35
N PHE A 150 -13.12 9.66 -7.46
CA PHE A 150 -12.03 10.30 -6.73
C PHE A 150 -12.48 11.66 -6.15
N PRO A 151 -12.30 11.90 -4.83
CA PRO A 151 -11.86 10.94 -3.82
C PRO A 151 -12.88 9.79 -3.69
N ALA A 152 -12.37 8.57 -3.48
CA ALA A 152 -13.21 7.40 -3.28
C ALA A 152 -13.93 7.50 -1.92
N PRO A 153 -15.20 7.05 -1.81
CA PRO A 153 -15.89 7.00 -0.52
C PRO A 153 -15.17 6.06 0.45
N PHE A 154 -15.39 6.22 1.76
CA PHE A 154 -14.68 5.49 2.80
C PHE A 154 -14.75 3.97 2.60
N GLU A 155 -15.93 3.46 2.28
CA GLU A 155 -16.22 2.04 2.04
C GLU A 155 -15.48 1.46 0.83
N GLU A 156 -15.07 2.33 -0.11
CA GLU A 156 -14.31 1.96 -1.30
C GLU A 156 -12.80 2.07 -1.08
N GLN A 157 -12.31 2.54 0.07
CA GLN A 157 -10.86 2.62 0.34
C GLN A 157 -10.31 1.33 0.99
N LYS A 158 -11.11 0.68 1.86
CA LYS A 158 -10.84 -0.63 2.49
C LYS A 158 -9.42 -0.81 3.05
N TYR A 159 -8.98 0.10 3.90
CA TYR A 159 -7.74 -0.09 4.66
C TYR A 159 -7.93 -1.10 5.78
N LEU A 160 -6.88 -1.85 6.10
CA LEU A 160 -6.89 -2.92 7.13
C LEU A 160 -7.38 -2.43 8.51
N THR A 161 -7.19 -1.15 8.80
CA THR A 161 -7.55 -0.52 10.08
C THR A 161 -8.92 0.13 10.10
N ASP A 162 -9.72 0.04 9.03
CA ASP A 162 -10.97 0.80 8.89
C ASP A 162 -12.03 0.45 9.94
N ASP A 163 -12.10 -0.82 10.35
CA ASP A 163 -12.99 -1.29 11.41
C ASP A 163 -12.39 -1.10 12.83
N GLY A 164 -11.24 -0.46 12.91
CA GLY A 164 -10.46 -0.32 14.13
C GLY A 164 -10.75 0.93 14.95
N VAL A 165 -9.95 1.09 16.01
CA VAL A 165 -9.89 2.30 16.83
C VAL A 165 -8.47 2.82 16.91
N ILE A 166 -8.32 4.15 16.92
CA ILE A 166 -7.05 4.82 17.17
C ILE A 166 -7.01 5.22 18.64
N SER A 167 -5.97 4.78 19.36
CA SER A 167 -5.72 5.23 20.73
C SER A 167 -4.94 6.54 20.74
N MET A 168 -5.55 7.60 21.28
CA MET A 168 -4.89 8.87 21.59
C MET A 168 -4.61 8.94 23.08
N THR A 169 -3.34 8.87 23.46
CA THR A 169 -2.94 9.14 24.85
C THR A 169 -2.59 10.62 24.98
N HIS A 170 -3.03 11.30 26.02
CA HIS A 170 -2.55 12.62 26.41
C HIS A 170 -1.89 12.48 27.78
N ASP A 171 -0.59 12.77 27.85
CA ASP A 171 0.17 12.70 29.09
C ASP A 171 0.69 14.09 29.47
N SER A 172 0.13 14.67 30.52
CA SER A 172 0.55 15.98 31.03
C SER A 172 1.59 15.89 32.14
N GLY A 173 2.21 14.72 32.36
CA GLY A 173 3.11 14.43 33.48
C GLY A 173 2.42 14.29 34.85
N LYS A 174 1.21 14.85 35.01
CA LYS A 174 0.35 14.72 36.19
C LYS A 174 -0.83 13.77 35.98
N LYS A 175 -1.24 13.58 34.73
CA LYS A 175 -2.39 12.73 34.36
C LYS A 175 -2.19 12.20 32.94
N ARG A 176 -2.40 10.89 32.79
CA ARG A 176 -2.45 10.20 31.51
C ARG A 176 -3.89 9.86 31.17
N ILE A 177 -4.40 10.38 30.06
CA ILE A 177 -5.75 10.12 29.57
C ILE A 177 -5.63 9.40 28.23
N THR A 178 -6.25 8.23 28.08
CA THR A 178 -6.32 7.53 26.80
C THR A 178 -7.75 7.64 26.26
N LYS A 179 -7.90 8.25 25.08
CA LYS A 179 -9.15 8.28 24.31
C LYS A 179 -9.04 7.28 23.17
N LEU A 180 -10.07 6.46 23.00
CA LEU A 180 -10.21 5.60 21.82
C LEU A 180 -11.12 6.33 20.83
N LEU A 181 -10.68 6.42 19.59
CA LEU A 181 -11.40 7.06 18.50
C LEU A 181 -11.77 6.02 17.45
N ASN A 182 -13.03 5.97 17.03
CA ASN A 182 -13.44 5.11 15.92
C ASN A 182 -12.87 5.67 14.60
N VAL A 183 -12.23 4.81 13.81
CA VAL A 183 -11.54 5.21 12.58
C VAL A 183 -12.53 5.81 11.56
N LYS A 184 -13.64 5.12 11.32
CA LYS A 184 -14.66 5.57 10.36
C LYS A 184 -15.30 6.89 10.79
N GLU A 185 -15.69 7.01 12.05
CA GLU A 185 -16.32 8.23 12.56
C GLU A 185 -15.40 9.45 12.43
N GLU A 186 -14.13 9.32 12.83
CA GLU A 186 -13.17 10.43 12.72
C GLU A 186 -12.83 10.77 11.27
N TYR A 187 -12.75 9.76 10.39
CA TYR A 187 -12.57 10.00 8.97
C TYR A 187 -13.73 10.78 8.37
N LEU A 188 -14.97 10.34 8.61
CA LEU A 188 -16.18 10.99 8.10
C LEU A 188 -16.40 12.37 8.70
N LYS A 189 -15.99 12.59 9.95
CA LYS A 189 -15.99 13.93 10.56
C LYS A 189 -15.05 14.89 9.84
N HIS A 190 -13.92 14.41 9.32
CA HIS A 190 -12.97 15.24 8.59
C HIS A 190 -13.34 15.42 7.11
N TRP A 191 -13.78 14.34 6.44
CA TRP A 191 -13.93 14.29 4.98
C TRP A 191 -15.36 14.08 4.47
N GLY A 192 -16.32 13.73 5.32
CA GLY A 192 -17.69 13.36 4.93
C GLY A 192 -18.68 14.53 4.79
N GLY A 193 -18.17 15.76 4.69
CA GLY A 193 -18.96 16.97 4.44
C GLY A 193 -19.31 17.18 2.98
#